data_AF-A0A3A9STS2-F1
#
_entry.id   AF-A0A3A9STS2-F1
#
_cell.length_a   1.000
_cell.length_b   1.000
_cell.length_c   1.000
_cell.angle_alpha   90.00
_cell.angle_beta   90.00
_cell.angle_gamma   90.00
#
_symmetry.space_group_name_H-M   'P 1'
#
loop_
_entity.id
_entity.type
_entity.pdbx_description
1 polymer ?
#
loop_
_entity_poly.entity_id
_entity_poly.type
_entity_poly.pdbx_seq_one_letter_code
_entity_poly.pdbx_strand_id
1 'polypeptide(L)'
;MSSIIQNNQVFNNEVPFCRVYSVDSKKQLEERFLAHRISYFIEWQDKSILQRLFDRSGSKIVCTFKINKGEIARARELAQGIEGIKFKDYGEVKNTERIRRRSEAVTDESTGLEMPELKFENKIEDLDKEEE
;
A
#
# COMPACT_ATOMS: atom_id res chain seq x y z
N MET A 1 12.13 -5.84 26.66
CA MET A 1 11.35 -6.97 26.11
C MET A 1 11.67 -7.07 24.63
N SER A 2 12.59 -7.97 24.26
CA SER A 2 13.08 -8.09 22.88
C SER A 2 12.18 -9.06 22.12
N SER A 3 11.47 -8.60 21.09
CA SER A 3 10.66 -9.49 20.25
C SER A 3 11.57 -10.25 19.29
N ILE A 4 11.65 -11.57 19.46
CA ILE A 4 12.27 -12.49 18.50
C ILE A 4 11.42 -12.46 17.22
N ILE A 5 11.97 -11.90 16.16
CA ILE A 5 11.45 -12.09 14.81
C ILE A 5 11.78 -13.54 14.45
N GLN A 6 10.77 -14.41 14.43
CA GLN A 6 10.92 -15.78 13.94
C GLN A 6 11.08 -15.71 12.41
N ASN A 7 12.12 -16.33 11.87
CA ASN A 7 12.52 -16.30 10.45
C ASN A 7 11.48 -16.84 9.44
N ASN A 8 10.21 -17.02 9.83
CA ASN A 8 9.13 -17.57 9.01
C ASN A 8 7.77 -16.86 9.21
N GLN A 9 7.74 -15.62 9.68
CA GLN A 9 6.51 -14.83 9.70
C GLN A 9 6.14 -14.37 8.28
N VAL A 10 5.05 -14.92 7.73
CA VAL A 10 4.47 -14.46 6.46
C VAL A 10 3.58 -13.25 6.74
N PHE A 11 4.05 -12.07 6.34
CA PHE A 11 3.25 -10.85 6.41
C PHE A 11 2.41 -10.71 5.14
N ASN A 12 1.08 -10.84 5.27
CA ASN A 12 0.18 -10.52 4.18
C ASN A 12 0.00 -9.00 4.09
N ASN A 13 0.72 -8.39 3.14
CA ASN A 13 0.68 -6.95 2.88
C ASN A 13 -0.34 -6.57 1.79
N GLU A 14 -1.14 -7.51 1.30
CA GLU A 14 -2.14 -7.24 0.29
C GLU A 14 -3.37 -6.59 0.91
N VAL A 15 -3.76 -5.44 0.36
CA VAL A 15 -4.95 -4.70 0.80
C VAL A 15 -5.94 -4.54 -0.35
N PRO A 16 -7.26 -4.65 -0.09
CA PRO A 16 -8.28 -4.51 -1.14
C PRO A 16 -8.39 -3.09 -1.73
N PHE A 17 -7.66 -2.78 -2.79
CA PHE A 17 -7.56 -1.46 -3.41
C PHE A 17 -8.87 -0.90 -3.99
N CYS A 18 -9.55 -1.65 -4.86
CA CYS A 18 -10.76 -1.15 -5.53
C CYS A 18 -11.72 -2.26 -5.95
N ARG A 19 -12.99 -1.91 -6.12
CA ARG A 19 -14.04 -2.79 -6.65
C ARG A 19 -14.40 -2.36 -8.07
N VAL A 20 -14.48 -3.33 -8.99
CA VAL A 20 -14.73 -3.11 -10.42
C VAL A 20 -16.02 -3.80 -10.82
N TYR A 21 -16.83 -3.16 -11.67
CA TYR A 21 -18.19 -3.59 -12.01
C TYR A 21 -18.42 -4.02 -13.47
N SER A 22 -17.42 -3.86 -14.34
CA SER A 22 -17.50 -4.20 -15.76
C SER A 22 -16.26 -4.97 -16.20
N VAL A 23 -16.41 -5.78 -17.25
CA VAL A 23 -15.30 -6.53 -17.84
C VAL A 23 -14.27 -5.59 -18.48
N ASP A 24 -14.73 -4.53 -19.14
CA ASP A 24 -13.87 -3.55 -19.80
C ASP A 24 -12.98 -2.80 -18.81
N SER A 25 -13.56 -2.28 -17.72
CA SER A 25 -12.79 -1.57 -16.69
C SER A 25 -11.81 -2.51 -15.99
N LYS A 26 -12.18 -3.79 -15.83
CA LYS A 26 -11.30 -4.82 -15.27
C LYS A 26 -10.10 -5.05 -16.18
N LYS A 27 -10.32 -5.22 -17.49
CA LYS A 27 -9.25 -5.40 -18.48
C LYS A 27 -8.31 -4.18 -18.54
N GLN A 28 -8.86 -2.97 -18.59
CA GLN A 28 -8.06 -1.74 -18.61
C GLN A 28 -7.19 -1.61 -17.35
N LEU A 29 -7.72 -1.94 -16.18
CA LEU A 29 -6.97 -1.88 -14.93
C LEU A 29 -5.84 -2.91 -14.90
N GLU A 30 -6.10 -4.14 -15.35
CA GLU A 30 -5.07 -5.19 -15.46
C GLU A 30 -3.94 -4.77 -16.40
N GLU A 31 -4.27 -4.25 -17.58
CA GLU A 31 -3.27 -3.77 -18.55
C GLU A 31 -2.37 -2.68 -17.95
N ARG A 32 -2.95 -1.70 -17.23
CA ARG A 32 -2.18 -0.66 -16.57
C ARG A 32 -1.31 -1.20 -15.45
N PHE A 33 -1.81 -2.12 -14.62
CA PHE A 33 -1.04 -2.70 -13.52
C PHE A 33 0.11 -3.58 -14.01
N LEU A 34 -0.14 -4.42 -15.02
CA LEU A 34 0.90 -5.26 -15.64
C LEU A 34 1.99 -4.41 -16.30
N ALA A 35 1.60 -3.35 -17.02
CA ALA A 35 2.55 -2.44 -17.66
C ALA A 35 3.49 -1.76 -16.64
N HIS A 36 3.00 -1.49 -15.43
CA HIS A 36 3.76 -0.83 -14.36
C HIS A 36 4.29 -1.80 -13.30
N ARG A 37 4.24 -3.12 -13.57
CA ARG A 37 4.74 -4.18 -12.69
C ARG A 37 4.13 -4.17 -11.28
N ILE A 38 2.88 -3.72 -11.15
CA ILE A 38 2.15 -3.77 -9.88
C ILE A 38 1.58 -5.17 -9.71
N SER A 39 1.95 -5.83 -8.61
CA SER A 39 1.39 -7.15 -8.28
C SER A 39 -0.03 -6.98 -7.74
N TYR A 40 -0.95 -7.82 -8.23
CA TYR A 40 -2.34 -7.77 -7.81
C TYR A 40 -2.96 -9.16 -7.69
N PHE A 41 -3.96 -9.25 -6.83
CA PHE A 41 -4.83 -10.41 -6.65
C PHE A 41 -6.28 -10.00 -6.91
N ILE A 42 -7.05 -10.82 -7.63
CA ILE A 42 -8.46 -10.55 -7.91
C ILE A 42 -9.33 -11.48 -7.08
N GLU A 43 -10.13 -10.88 -6.20
CA GLU A 43 -11.19 -11.55 -5.47
C GLU A 43 -12.52 -11.39 -6.22
N TRP A 44 -13.00 -12.47 -6.82
CA TRP A 44 -14.32 -12.50 -7.46
C TRP A 44 -15.41 -12.55 -6.41
N GLN A 45 -16.44 -11.73 -6.58
CA GLN A 45 -17.63 -11.79 -5.73
C GLN A 45 -18.62 -12.77 -6.35
N ASP A 46 -19.05 -13.75 -5.56
CA ASP A 46 -20.04 -14.71 -6.01
C ASP A 46 -21.34 -14.00 -6.41
N LYS A 47 -21.74 -14.18 -7.67
CA LYS A 47 -23.05 -13.71 -8.12
C LYS A 47 -24.10 -14.50 -7.36
N SER A 48 -24.99 -13.81 -6.64
CA SER A 48 -26.13 -14.46 -6.02
C SER A 48 -26.93 -15.21 -7.09
N ILE A 49 -27.53 -16.34 -6.73
CA ILE A 49 -28.27 -17.22 -7.67
C ILE A 49 -29.33 -16.42 -8.46
N LEU A 50 -30.01 -15.49 -7.80
CA LEU A 50 -30.97 -14.58 -8.41
C LEU A 50 -30.32 -13.63 -9.42
N GLN A 51 -29.16 -13.07 -9.08
CA GLN A 51 -28.42 -12.17 -9.96
C GLN A 51 -27.93 -12.90 -11.23
N ARG A 52 -27.58 -14.19 -11.11
CA ARG A 52 -27.19 -15.04 -12.25
C ARG A 52 -28.35 -15.30 -13.23
N LEU A 53 -29.60 -15.26 -12.76
CA LEU A 53 -30.81 -15.46 -13.60
C LEU A 53 -31.22 -14.19 -14.36
N PHE A 54 -30.98 -13.00 -13.80
CA PHE A 54 -31.29 -11.72 -14.44
C PHE A 54 -30.17 -11.18 -15.35
N ASP A 55 -28.94 -11.68 -15.19
CA ASP A 55 -27.77 -11.22 -15.93
C ASP A 55 -27.63 -11.93 -17.29
N ARG A 56 -28.62 -11.74 -18.17
CA ARG A 56 -28.63 -12.32 -19.53
C ARG A 56 -27.55 -11.76 -20.47
N SER A 57 -26.95 -10.62 -20.14
CA SER A 57 -25.95 -9.95 -21.00
C SER A 57 -24.50 -10.30 -20.66
N GLY A 58 -24.22 -10.97 -19.54
CA GLY A 58 -22.86 -11.43 -19.15
C GLY A 58 -21.80 -10.34 -18.91
N SER A 59 -22.10 -9.08 -19.24
CA SER A 59 -21.18 -7.94 -19.24
C SER A 59 -20.96 -7.32 -17.84
N LYS A 60 -21.83 -7.63 -16.88
CA LYS A 60 -21.73 -7.12 -15.51
C LYS A 60 -20.96 -8.13 -14.66
N ILE A 61 -19.85 -7.69 -14.10
CA ILE A 61 -19.06 -8.49 -13.15
C ILE A 61 -18.92 -7.72 -11.85
N VAL A 62 -18.49 -8.39 -10.79
CA VAL A 62 -18.10 -7.70 -9.57
C VAL A 62 -16.86 -8.38 -9.03
N CYS A 63 -15.73 -7.68 -9.04
CA CYS A 63 -14.48 -8.18 -8.47
C CYS A 63 -13.77 -7.09 -7.67
N THR A 64 -12.93 -7.51 -6.73
CA THR A 64 -12.11 -6.63 -5.90
C THR A 64 -10.65 -6.90 -6.19
N PHE A 65 -9.91 -5.86 -6.58
CA PHE A 65 -8.46 -5.92 -6.72
C PHE A 65 -7.82 -5.71 -5.36
N LYS A 66 -6.94 -6.62 -4.95
CA LYS A 66 -6.04 -6.48 -3.81
C LYS A 66 -4.63 -6.24 -4.36
N ILE A 67 -3.88 -5.31 -3.77
CA ILE A 67 -2.51 -4.97 -4.18
C ILE A 67 -1.64 -4.84 -2.94
N ASN A 68 -0.32 -4.85 -3.11
CA ASN A 68 0.59 -4.58 -2.00
C ASN A 68 0.38 -3.16 -1.45
N LYS A 69 0.34 -3.03 -0.12
CA LYS A 69 0.19 -1.75 0.59
C LYS A 69 1.17 -0.66 0.13
N GLY A 70 2.42 -1.03 -0.20
CA GLY A 70 3.44 -0.08 -0.66
C GLY A 70 3.14 0.53 -2.04
N GLU A 71 2.24 -0.06 -2.81
CA GLU A 71 1.94 0.36 -4.20
C GLU A 71 0.64 1.16 -4.32
N ILE A 72 -0.08 1.41 -3.22
CA ILE A 72 -1.39 2.09 -3.24
C ILE A 72 -1.33 3.45 -3.92
N ALA A 73 -0.33 4.28 -3.62
CA ALA A 73 -0.22 5.62 -4.18
C ALA A 73 -0.06 5.58 -5.71
N ARG A 74 0.88 4.77 -6.19
CA ARG A 74 1.14 4.58 -7.63
C ARG A 74 -0.06 3.95 -8.33
N ALA A 75 -0.65 2.91 -7.74
CA ALA A 75 -1.85 2.27 -8.27
C ALA A 75 -3.03 3.24 -8.36
N ARG A 76 -3.17 4.15 -7.38
CA ARG A 76 -4.21 5.19 -7.38
C ARG A 76 -4.03 6.14 -8.56
N GLU A 77 -2.82 6.63 -8.80
CA GLU A 77 -2.51 7.48 -9.96
C GLU A 77 -2.83 6.77 -11.27
N LEU A 78 -2.39 5.52 -11.42
CA LEU A 78 -2.62 4.73 -12.64
C LEU A 78 -4.08 4.38 -12.87
N ALA A 79 -4.87 4.22 -11.80
CA ALA A 79 -6.29 3.92 -11.90
C ALA A 79 -7.16 5.17 -12.16
N GLN A 80 -6.59 6.38 -12.14
CA GLN A 80 -7.33 7.60 -12.47
C GLN A 80 -7.85 7.54 -13.91
N GLY A 81 -9.08 8.03 -14.10
CA GLY A 81 -9.73 8.10 -15.41
C GLY A 81 -10.30 6.78 -15.95
N ILE A 82 -10.20 5.66 -15.21
CA ILE A 82 -10.97 4.45 -15.57
C ILE A 82 -12.37 4.56 -14.96
N GLU A 83 -13.38 4.57 -15.81
CA GLU A 83 -14.78 4.58 -15.37
C GLU A 83 -15.20 3.25 -14.74
N GLY A 84 -16.19 3.25 -13.85
CA GLY A 84 -16.73 2.01 -13.27
C GLY A 84 -15.86 1.33 -12.22
N ILE A 85 -14.87 2.03 -11.66
CA ILE A 85 -14.08 1.59 -10.51
C ILE A 85 -14.50 2.35 -9.25
N LYS A 86 -14.66 1.64 -8.13
CA LYS A 86 -14.88 2.21 -6.79
C LYS A 86 -13.67 1.93 -5.91
N PHE A 87 -12.91 2.97 -5.58
CA PHE A 87 -11.80 2.87 -4.64
C PHE A 87 -12.30 2.50 -3.23
N LYS A 88 -11.50 1.69 -2.53
CA LYS A 88 -11.69 1.39 -1.11
C LYS A 88 -10.77 2.31 -0.32
N ASP A 89 -11.33 3.18 0.49
CA ASP A 89 -10.54 4.02 1.39
C ASP A 89 -10.12 3.22 2.63
N TYR A 90 -8.81 3.05 2.82
CA TYR A 90 -8.24 2.42 4.03
C TYR A 90 -8.05 3.36 5.21
N GLY A 91 -8.57 4.59 5.17
CA GLY A 91 -8.32 5.58 6.24
C GLY A 91 -6.84 5.96 6.44
N GLU A 92 -5.90 5.32 5.75
CA GLU A 92 -4.45 5.46 5.96
C GLU A 92 -3.87 6.74 5.35
N VAL A 93 -4.44 7.24 4.26
CA VAL A 93 -4.02 8.55 3.69
C VAL A 93 -4.17 9.65 4.74
N LYS A 94 -5.21 9.57 5.60
CA LYS A 94 -5.39 10.50 6.72
C LYS A 94 -4.33 10.32 7.81
N ASN A 95 -3.88 9.09 8.07
CA ASN A 95 -2.87 8.84 9.10
C ASN A 95 -1.47 9.29 8.67
N THR A 96 -1.07 9.07 7.41
CA THR A 96 0.22 9.55 6.91
C THR A 96 0.28 11.08 6.85
N GLU A 97 -0.79 11.75 6.40
CA GLU A 97 -0.90 13.22 6.50
C GLU A 97 -0.86 13.70 7.95
N ARG A 98 -1.54 13.01 8.87
CA ARG A 98 -1.58 13.39 10.29
C ARG A 98 -0.21 13.21 10.96
N ILE A 99 0.54 12.17 10.59
CA ILE A 99 1.92 11.96 11.06
C ILE A 99 2.83 13.04 10.47
N ARG A 100 2.73 13.33 9.17
CA ARG A 100 3.54 14.34 8.49
C ARG A 100 3.31 15.75 9.06
N ARG A 101 2.04 16.16 9.28
CA ARG A 101 1.71 17.45 9.91
C ARG A 101 2.23 17.55 11.35
N ARG A 102 2.28 16.44 12.08
CA ARG A 102 2.88 16.42 13.43
C ARG A 102 4.39 16.61 13.38
N SER A 103 5.09 15.99 12.44
CA SER A 103 6.53 16.21 12.26
C SER A 103 6.86 17.62 11.76
N GLU A 104 6.06 18.20 10.86
CA GLU A 104 6.23 19.58 10.37
C GLU A 104 5.96 20.62 11.49
N ALA A 105 4.97 20.37 12.36
CA ALA A 105 4.70 21.25 13.50
C ALA A 105 5.80 21.23 14.57
N VAL A 106 6.60 20.15 14.66
CA VAL A 106 7.74 20.05 15.59
C VAL A 106 8.95 20.83 15.06
N THR A 107 9.07 21.02 13.74
CA THR A 107 10.18 21.80 13.16
C THR A 107 9.99 23.31 13.22
N ASP A 108 8.76 23.81 13.36
CA ASP A 108 8.47 25.25 13.33
C ASP A 108 8.52 25.94 14.71
N GLU A 109 8.49 25.18 15.81
CA GLU A 109 8.75 25.75 17.14
C GLU A 109 10.25 25.72 17.44
N SER A 110 10.90 26.85 17.13
CA SER A 110 12.18 27.27 17.73
C SER A 110 12.05 27.59 19.23
N THR A 111 11.31 26.78 19.99
CA THR A 111 11.46 26.75 21.45
C THR A 111 12.91 26.37 21.73
N GLY A 112 13.69 27.29 22.28
CA GLY A 112 15.12 27.17 22.59
C GLY A 112 15.46 26.09 23.62
N LEU A 113 14.99 24.88 23.40
CA LEU A 113 15.41 23.66 24.07
C LEU A 113 16.40 22.98 23.13
N GLU A 114 17.68 22.97 23.54
CA GLU A 114 18.72 22.22 22.85
C GLU A 114 18.28 20.77 22.64
N MET A 115 18.39 20.28 21.41
CA MET A 115 18.27 18.85 21.18
C MET A 115 19.35 18.13 22.00
N PRO A 116 19.00 17.10 22.78
CA PRO A 116 20.01 16.31 23.45
C PRO A 116 20.89 15.61 22.41
N GLU A 117 22.20 15.77 22.54
CA GLU A 117 23.17 15.04 21.72
C GLU A 117 23.00 13.54 21.96
N LEU A 118 22.65 12.81 20.90
CA LEU A 118 22.67 11.35 20.91
C LEU A 118 24.15 10.91 20.94
N LYS A 119 24.63 10.51 22.13
CA LYS A 119 25.91 9.83 22.26
C LYS A 119 25.79 8.43 21.66
N PHE A 120 26.23 8.29 20.42
CA PHE A 120 26.46 6.99 19.82
C PHE A 120 27.79 6.44 20.33
N GLU A 121 27.74 5.75 21.48
CA GLU A 121 28.85 4.90 21.89
C GLU A 121 28.71 3.56 21.15
N ASN A 122 29.24 3.51 19.94
CA ASN A 122 29.75 2.28 19.35
C ASN A 122 31.05 2.60 18.63
N LYS A 123 32.10 2.45 19.43
CA LYS A 123 33.50 2.26 19.11
C LYS A 123 33.67 1.62 17.72
N ILE A 124 34.14 2.43 16.77
CA ILE A 124 34.87 1.92 15.61
C ILE A 124 36.15 1.34 16.22
N GLU A 125 36.19 0.02 16.40
CA GLU A 125 37.45 -0.64 16.70
C GLU A 125 38.33 -0.52 15.45
N ASP A 126 39.46 0.12 15.66
CA ASP A 126 40.51 0.36 14.69
C ASP A 126 40.88 -0.95 13.97
N LEU A 127 40.39 -1.10 12.74
CA LEU A 127 41.12 -1.84 11.73
C LEU A 127 42.26 -0.93 11.31
N ASP A 128 43.44 -1.09 11.93
CA ASP A 128 44.77 -0.83 11.33
C ASP A 128 45.88 -0.99 12.37
N LYS A 129 46.40 -2.22 12.50
CA LYS A 129 47.79 -2.56 12.84
C LYS A 129 48.06 -3.99 12.34
N GLU A 130 49.13 -4.35 11.64
CA GLU A 130 50.35 -3.68 11.19
C GLU A 130 50.90 -4.61 10.07
N GLU A 131 51.43 -4.03 8.99
CA GLU A 131 52.43 -4.72 8.16
C GLU A 131 53.71 -4.86 9.00
N GLU A 132 54.15 -6.09 9.24
CA GLU A 132 55.55 -6.56 9.04
C GLU A 132 55.64 -8.09 9.08
#